data_AF-A0A9D7PWC9-F1
#
_entry.id   AF-A0A9D7PWC9-F1
#
_cell.length_a   1.000
_cell.length_b   1.000
_cell.length_c   1.000
_cell.angle_alpha   90.00
_cell.angle_beta   90.00
_cell.angle_gamma   90.00
#
_symmetry.space_group_name_H-M   'P 1'
#
loop_
_entity.id
_entity.type
_entity.pdbx_description
1 polymer ?
#
loop_
_entity_poly.entity_id
_entity_poly.type
_entity_poly.pdbx_seq_one_letter_code
_entity_poly.pdbx_strand_id
1 'polypeptide(L)'
;MSAIQLLPDLLINQIAAGEVIERPAAALKEMLENSLDAGATEIIVQLEGGGIKLLRVRDNGNGIAPEELPFALMRHATSKIASLADLQRVASMGFRGEALASMAAVAQVTLTSRKTESPHAWQIQSGDGTQSEVTPAAHAQGTSVEIRELYFNTPARRKFLKSEATELAYCEETFKRIALSRPDVAFSLQHNNRMMWQLPTLSRSNHASLASIPQLSEVSWEEKADALPKRIEAMLSKEFAQSAVPVSRKAAGLHLYGMASLPAYSKASREAQYFFVNGRFIRDKIVAHAIRQAYQDILHHQRHPAFVLFLDMPPELVDVNVHPAKSEVRFRESQAIHQFVFHTLQQALSAPVALTENTSDLSNQLAQVPSVQRTTSIQQPMQQPMRLHMASQPLAFYDTLFGKKENRGERRKNSMTRPFHTLNLTLNFPRQKLKFHRSALP
;
A
#
# COMPACT_ATOMS: atom_id res chain seq x y z
N MET A 1 5.40 47.81 20.31
CA MET A 1 5.74 46.50 19.73
C MET A 1 5.86 45.53 20.89
N SER A 2 5.16 44.39 20.85
CA SER A 2 5.34 43.35 21.87
C SER A 2 6.73 42.74 21.75
N ALA A 3 7.43 42.54 22.88
CA ALA A 3 8.72 41.88 22.90
C ALA A 3 8.59 40.41 22.44
N ILE A 4 9.58 39.90 21.73
CA ILE A 4 9.67 38.49 21.36
C ILE A 4 9.87 37.68 22.65
N GLN A 5 9.05 36.65 22.88
CA GLN A 5 9.10 35.79 24.07
C GLN A 5 9.08 34.32 23.70
N LEU A 6 9.71 33.49 24.53
CA LEU A 6 9.62 32.03 24.44
C LEU A 6 8.19 31.59 24.73
N LEU A 7 7.69 30.65 23.92
CA LEU A 7 6.38 30.06 24.14
C LEU A 7 6.47 28.97 25.23
N PRO A 8 5.44 28.81 26.08
CA PRO A 8 5.37 27.68 27.00
C PRO A 8 5.36 26.34 26.26
N ASP A 9 5.99 25.30 26.83
CA ASP A 9 6.12 23.98 26.20
C ASP A 9 4.76 23.37 25.82
N LEU A 10 3.75 23.51 26.67
CA LEU A 10 2.39 23.05 26.36
C LEU A 10 1.83 23.72 25.10
N LEU A 11 2.07 25.02 24.91
CA LEU A 11 1.60 25.76 23.75
C LEU A 11 2.37 25.36 22.48
N ILE A 12 3.69 25.16 22.57
CA ILE A 12 4.50 24.59 21.47
C ILE A 12 3.97 23.21 21.09
N ASN A 13 3.60 22.42 22.10
CA ASN A 13 3.04 21.10 21.92
C ASN A 13 1.68 21.14 21.23
N GLN A 14 0.78 22.02 21.68
CA GLN A 14 -0.52 22.22 21.05
C GLN A 14 -0.40 22.72 19.61
N ILE A 15 0.49 23.67 19.31
CA ILE A 15 0.67 24.20 17.95
C ILE A 15 1.04 23.06 16.99
N ALA A 16 2.15 22.36 17.25
CA ALA A 16 2.59 21.27 16.38
C ALA A 16 1.64 20.06 16.39
N ALA A 17 0.88 19.83 17.49
CA ALA A 17 -0.11 18.77 17.51
C ALA A 17 -1.21 18.95 16.45
N GLY A 18 -1.53 20.18 16.04
CA GLY A 18 -2.55 20.42 15.01
C GLY A 18 -2.07 20.18 13.59
N GLU A 19 -0.76 20.14 13.38
CA GLU A 19 -0.16 19.76 12.10
C GLU A 19 -0.12 18.24 11.94
N VAL A 20 0.00 17.51 13.06
CA VAL A 20 0.13 16.05 13.09
C VAL A 20 -1.25 15.37 13.24
N ILE A 21 -2.07 15.84 14.17
CA ILE A 21 -3.39 15.30 14.49
C ILE A 21 -4.40 16.38 14.16
N GLU A 22 -5.03 16.31 12.99
CA GLU A 22 -6.07 17.26 12.57
C GLU A 22 -7.46 16.84 13.10
N ARG A 23 -7.71 15.54 13.23
CA ARG A 23 -9.01 14.95 13.55
C ARG A 23 -8.87 13.51 14.10
N PRO A 24 -9.92 12.87 14.65
CA PRO A 24 -9.84 11.51 15.19
C PRO A 24 -9.24 10.48 14.24
N ALA A 25 -9.58 10.55 12.95
CA ALA A 25 -9.04 9.63 11.93
C ALA A 25 -7.51 9.73 11.76
N ALA A 26 -6.92 10.92 11.93
CA ALA A 26 -5.46 11.08 11.89
C ALA A 26 -4.80 10.39 13.09
N ALA A 27 -5.40 10.52 14.28
CA ALA A 27 -4.94 9.81 15.46
C ALA A 27 -5.07 8.28 15.30
N LEU A 28 -6.21 7.81 14.79
CA LEU A 28 -6.44 6.40 14.50
C LEU A 28 -5.37 5.84 13.58
N LYS A 29 -5.06 6.55 12.48
CA LYS A 29 -4.03 6.14 11.52
C LYS A 29 -2.70 5.90 12.23
N GLU A 30 -2.21 6.87 13.01
CA GLU A 30 -0.90 6.76 13.66
C GLU A 30 -0.88 5.65 14.73
N MET A 31 -1.97 5.44 15.46
CA MET A 31 -2.07 4.34 16.44
C MET A 31 -2.08 2.97 15.77
N LEU A 32 -2.81 2.82 14.66
CA LEU A 32 -2.82 1.59 13.86
C LEU A 32 -1.45 1.32 13.24
N GLU A 33 -0.78 2.34 12.67
CA GLU A 33 0.58 2.22 12.14
C GLU A 33 1.58 1.82 13.23
N ASN A 34 1.47 2.39 14.44
CA ASN A 34 2.30 1.99 15.58
C ASN A 34 2.07 0.55 16.04
N SER A 35 0.81 0.10 16.01
CA SER A 35 0.46 -1.30 16.34
C SER A 35 1.12 -2.27 15.35
N LEU A 36 1.08 -1.94 14.05
CA LEU A 36 1.71 -2.73 12.99
C LEU A 36 3.24 -2.74 13.10
N ASP A 37 3.85 -1.59 13.35
CA ASP A 37 5.30 -1.47 13.55
C ASP A 37 5.76 -2.26 14.81
N ALA A 38 4.87 -2.43 15.80
CA ALA A 38 5.11 -3.26 16.99
C ALA A 38 4.92 -4.77 16.74
N GLY A 39 4.61 -5.19 15.51
CA GLY A 39 4.44 -6.59 15.13
C GLY A 39 3.09 -7.20 15.51
N ALA A 40 2.06 -6.38 15.75
CA ALA A 40 0.74 -6.89 16.12
C ALA A 40 0.12 -7.79 15.04
N THR A 41 -0.47 -8.90 15.48
CA THR A 41 -1.26 -9.82 14.65
C THR A 41 -2.76 -9.68 14.88
N GLU A 42 -3.17 -8.95 15.92
CA GLU A 42 -4.54 -8.58 16.23
C GLU A 42 -4.60 -7.12 16.70
N ILE A 43 -5.52 -6.36 16.13
CA ILE A 43 -5.76 -4.95 16.48
C ILE A 43 -7.26 -4.72 16.68
N ILE A 44 -7.62 -4.17 17.83
CA ILE A 44 -8.99 -3.88 18.26
C ILE A 44 -9.16 -2.38 18.38
N VAL A 45 -10.12 -1.81 17.66
CA VAL A 45 -10.43 -0.38 17.68
C VAL A 45 -11.81 -0.16 18.30
N GLN A 46 -11.89 0.76 19.26
CA GLN A 46 -13.14 1.19 19.88
C GLN A 46 -13.30 2.70 19.76
N LEU A 47 -14.45 3.13 19.25
CA LEU A 47 -14.80 4.53 19.05
C LEU A 47 -16.09 4.88 19.80
N GLU A 48 -16.12 6.05 20.42
CA GLU A 48 -17.37 6.68 20.90
C GLU A 48 -17.46 8.11 20.39
N GLY A 49 -18.67 8.55 20.03
CA GLY A 49 -18.90 9.89 19.49
C GLY A 49 -18.03 10.21 18.25
N GLY A 50 -17.86 9.26 17.34
CA GLY A 50 -17.04 9.41 16.13
C GLY A 50 -15.53 9.46 16.39
N GLY A 51 -15.08 9.01 17.57
CA GLY A 51 -13.68 9.10 18.00
C GLY A 51 -13.34 10.38 18.75
N ILE A 52 -14.31 11.29 18.92
CA ILE A 52 -14.13 12.55 19.63
C ILE A 52 -14.17 12.32 21.16
N LYS A 53 -15.12 11.50 21.63
CA LYS A 53 -15.30 11.19 23.05
C LYS A 53 -14.29 10.14 23.53
N LEU A 54 -14.18 9.05 22.77
CA LEU A 54 -13.24 7.97 23.02
C LEU A 54 -12.70 7.44 21.69
N LEU A 55 -11.38 7.27 21.64
CA LEU A 55 -10.70 6.50 20.62
C LEU A 55 -9.68 5.61 21.33
N ARG A 56 -9.89 4.29 21.28
CA ARG A 56 -9.00 3.30 21.88
C ARG A 56 -8.53 2.33 20.82
N VAL A 57 -7.22 2.10 20.76
CA VAL A 57 -6.61 1.04 19.95
C VAL A 57 -5.85 0.12 20.88
N ARG A 58 -6.18 -1.16 20.84
CA ARG A 58 -5.50 -2.22 21.56
C ARG A 58 -4.88 -3.20 20.56
N ASP A 59 -3.64 -3.56 20.80
CA ASP A 59 -2.89 -4.51 20.01
C ASP A 59 -2.28 -5.62 20.88
N ASN A 60 -1.82 -6.68 20.23
CA ASN A 60 -1.07 -7.78 20.83
C ASN A 60 0.42 -7.77 20.42
N GLY A 61 0.98 -6.60 20.09
CA GLY A 61 2.35 -6.46 19.64
C GLY A 61 3.37 -6.64 20.77
N ASN A 62 4.62 -6.21 20.52
CA ASN A 62 5.73 -6.44 21.44
C ASN A 62 5.62 -5.71 22.80
N GLY A 63 4.75 -4.69 22.90
CA GLY A 63 4.58 -3.84 24.07
C GLY A 63 5.74 -2.86 24.32
N ILE A 64 5.62 -2.06 25.37
CA ILE A 64 6.56 -0.99 25.78
C ILE A 64 7.02 -1.28 27.20
N ALA A 65 8.32 -1.09 27.50
CA ALA A 65 8.85 -1.30 28.85
C ALA A 65 8.37 -0.18 29.81
N PRO A 66 8.25 -0.45 31.12
CA PRO A 66 7.79 0.57 32.08
C PRO A 66 8.65 1.84 32.07
N GLU A 67 9.97 1.68 31.97
CA GLU A 67 10.94 2.77 31.88
C GLU A 67 10.83 3.56 30.57
N GLU A 68 10.24 2.98 29.53
CA GLU A 68 10.03 3.60 28.21
C GLU A 68 8.69 4.35 28.09
N LEU A 69 7.73 4.06 28.98
CA LEU A 69 6.39 4.67 28.94
C LEU A 69 6.40 6.20 29.03
N PRO A 70 7.21 6.85 29.91
CA PRO A 70 7.31 8.31 29.93
C PRO A 70 7.85 8.86 28.59
N PHE A 71 8.88 8.21 28.03
CA PHE A 71 9.50 8.63 26.78
C PHE A 71 8.56 8.47 25.58
N ALA A 72 7.69 7.46 25.58
CA ALA A 72 6.69 7.28 24.52
C ALA A 72 5.70 8.45 24.39
N LEU A 73 5.53 9.24 25.46
CA LEU A 73 4.68 10.44 25.48
C LEU A 73 5.48 11.75 25.35
N MET A 74 6.82 11.69 25.29
CA MET A 74 7.68 12.85 25.06
C MET A 74 7.88 13.11 23.58
N ARG A 75 8.11 14.37 23.21
CA ARG A 75 8.53 14.72 21.85
C ARG A 75 9.96 14.30 21.59
N HIS A 76 10.25 14.04 20.31
CA HIS A 76 11.59 13.72 19.81
C HIS A 76 12.20 12.44 20.42
N ALA A 77 11.36 11.57 20.98
CA ALA A 77 11.74 10.25 21.45
C ALA A 77 11.15 9.19 20.50
N THR A 78 12.01 8.40 19.86
CA THR A 78 11.60 7.33 18.95
C THR A 78 12.58 6.17 19.04
N SER A 79 12.07 4.95 18.93
CA SER A 79 12.87 3.73 18.83
C SER A 79 13.23 3.36 17.38
N LYS A 80 12.72 4.12 16.39
CA LYS A 80 12.70 3.71 14.97
C LYS A 80 13.84 4.28 14.12
N ILE A 81 14.47 5.38 14.54
CA ILE A 81 15.60 5.99 13.84
C ILE A 81 16.62 6.51 14.85
N ALA A 82 17.90 6.30 14.59
CA ALA A 82 19.01 6.83 15.39
C ALA A 82 19.98 7.70 14.57
N SER A 83 19.86 7.72 13.24
CA SER A 83 20.74 8.46 12.35
C SER A 83 20.04 9.00 11.10
N LEU A 84 20.65 10.00 10.44
CA LEU A 84 20.19 10.53 9.14
C LEU A 84 20.16 9.44 8.05
N ALA A 85 21.08 8.48 8.11
CA ALA A 85 21.12 7.35 7.19
C ALA A 85 19.96 6.38 7.42
N ASP A 86 19.44 6.27 8.65
CA ASP A 86 18.23 5.50 8.93
C ASP A 86 16.99 6.20 8.40
N LEU A 87 16.92 7.55 8.50
CA LEU A 87 15.84 8.36 7.92
C LEU A 87 15.67 8.14 6.41
N GLN A 88 16.78 7.94 5.69
CA GLN A 88 16.79 7.66 4.25
C GLN A 88 16.38 6.20 3.91
N ARG A 89 16.42 5.29 4.89
CA ARG A 89 16.15 3.85 4.74
C ARG A 89 14.83 3.40 5.38
N VAL A 90 14.03 4.30 5.96
CA VAL A 90 12.86 3.93 6.76
C VAL A 90 11.80 3.21 5.94
N ALA A 91 11.68 1.90 6.16
CA ALA A 91 10.58 1.06 5.71
C ALA A 91 9.38 1.05 6.69
N SER A 92 9.51 1.64 7.90
CA SER A 92 8.43 1.69 8.91
C SER A 92 7.37 2.76 8.60
N MET A 93 6.13 2.54 9.05
CA MET A 93 5.03 3.42 8.66
C MET A 93 5.05 4.80 9.35
N GLY A 94 5.68 4.92 10.53
CA GLY A 94 5.99 6.18 11.21
C GLY A 94 7.42 6.20 11.78
N PHE A 95 8.05 7.38 11.88
CA PHE A 95 9.43 7.53 12.42
C PHE A 95 9.64 8.72 13.37
N ARG A 96 8.66 9.62 13.49
CA ARG A 96 8.89 10.96 14.08
C ARG A 96 8.86 11.02 15.61
N GLY A 97 8.40 9.98 16.32
CA GLY A 97 8.29 10.04 17.79
C GLY A 97 7.37 11.17 18.29
N GLU A 98 6.49 11.68 17.42
CA GLU A 98 5.71 12.90 17.66
C GLU A 98 4.21 12.63 17.82
N ALA A 99 3.73 11.47 17.36
CA ALA A 99 2.29 11.19 17.28
C ALA A 99 1.65 11.10 18.67
N LEU A 100 2.16 10.23 19.54
CA LEU A 100 1.61 10.05 20.90
C LEU A 100 1.77 11.32 21.75
N ALA A 101 2.91 11.99 21.67
CA ALA A 101 3.13 13.27 22.33
C ALA A 101 2.15 14.36 21.84
N SER A 102 1.87 14.39 20.53
CA SER A 102 0.89 15.32 19.96
C SER A 102 -0.53 15.03 20.44
N MET A 103 -0.92 13.75 20.52
CA MET A 103 -2.21 13.34 21.09
C MET A 103 -2.31 13.75 22.56
N ALA A 104 -1.27 13.51 23.35
CA ALA A 104 -1.21 13.85 24.77
C ALA A 104 -1.30 15.37 25.05
N ALA A 105 -0.92 16.20 24.09
CA ALA A 105 -1.02 17.65 24.22
C ALA A 105 -2.45 18.20 24.04
N VAL A 106 -3.30 17.47 23.31
CA VAL A 106 -4.63 17.93 22.88
C VAL A 106 -5.80 17.05 23.34
N ALA A 107 -5.52 16.01 24.13
CA ALA A 107 -6.49 15.05 24.64
C ALA A 107 -6.01 14.47 25.97
N GLN A 108 -6.91 13.75 26.65
CA GLN A 108 -6.53 12.93 27.80
C GLN A 108 -6.10 11.56 27.27
N VAL A 109 -4.83 11.22 27.46
CA VAL A 109 -4.24 9.99 26.95
C VAL A 109 -3.93 9.03 28.09
N THR A 110 -4.36 7.79 27.96
CA THR A 110 -3.92 6.68 28.81
C THR A 110 -3.18 5.68 27.93
N LEU A 111 -1.94 5.38 28.30
CA LEU A 111 -1.11 4.39 27.64
C LEU A 111 -0.88 3.24 28.62
N THR A 112 -1.40 2.07 28.29
CA THR A 112 -1.21 0.84 29.06
C THR A 112 -0.45 -0.15 28.20
N SER A 113 0.65 -0.72 28.69
CA SER A 113 1.42 -1.69 27.91
C SER A 113 2.02 -2.78 28.78
N ARG A 114 2.16 -3.96 28.18
CA ARG A 114 2.93 -5.07 28.73
C ARG A 114 3.89 -5.56 27.67
N LYS A 115 5.18 -5.29 27.90
CA LYS A 115 6.26 -5.80 27.06
C LYS A 115 6.27 -7.34 27.06
N THR A 116 6.68 -7.90 25.93
CA THR A 116 6.90 -9.35 25.77
C THR A 116 7.79 -9.88 26.88
N GLU A 117 7.43 -11.04 27.44
CA GLU A 117 8.12 -11.69 28.57
C GLU A 117 8.10 -10.94 29.91
N SER A 118 7.54 -9.72 29.99
CA SER A 118 7.37 -9.04 31.28
C SER A 118 6.23 -9.66 32.12
N PRO A 119 6.40 -9.77 33.45
CA PRO A 119 5.38 -10.36 34.33
C PRO A 119 4.16 -9.46 34.53
N HIS A 120 4.35 -8.14 34.45
CA HIS A 120 3.32 -7.15 34.77
C HIS A 120 3.15 -6.13 33.65
N ALA A 121 1.95 -5.57 33.54
CA ALA A 121 1.67 -4.42 32.70
C ALA A 121 1.78 -3.14 33.50
N TRP A 122 2.01 -2.04 32.79
CA TRP A 122 2.18 -0.72 33.37
C TRP A 122 1.37 0.30 32.60
N GLN A 123 0.99 1.37 33.28
CA GLN A 123 0.17 2.43 32.75
C GLN A 123 0.75 3.79 33.09
N ILE A 124 0.63 4.71 32.13
CA ILE A 124 0.88 6.14 32.32
C ILE A 124 -0.31 6.93 31.75
N GLN A 125 -0.64 8.04 32.41
CA GLN A 125 -1.68 8.97 31.98
C GLN A 125 -1.05 10.33 31.68
N SER A 126 -1.57 11.01 30.67
CA SER A 126 -1.19 12.37 30.32
C SER A 126 -2.41 13.21 29.99
N GLY A 127 -2.46 14.42 30.54
CA GLY A 127 -3.54 15.39 30.32
C GLY A 127 -3.13 16.78 30.79
N ASP A 128 -3.56 17.81 30.08
CA ASP A 128 -3.29 19.23 30.40
C ASP A 128 -1.82 19.55 30.66
N GLY A 129 -0.92 18.92 29.90
CA GLY A 129 0.53 19.15 30.00
C GLY A 129 1.20 18.50 31.20
N THR A 130 0.48 17.68 31.96
CA THR A 130 1.01 16.89 33.07
C THR A 130 1.01 15.41 32.74
N GLN A 131 2.00 14.68 33.25
CA GLN A 131 2.11 13.23 33.16
C GLN A 131 2.03 12.63 34.56
N SER A 132 1.32 11.51 34.71
CA SER A 132 1.30 10.75 35.95
C SER A 132 2.60 9.97 36.14
N GLU A 133 2.84 9.51 37.37
CA GLU A 133 3.79 8.42 37.58
C GLU A 133 3.31 7.13 36.88
N VAL A 134 4.27 6.27 36.55
CA VAL A 134 4.00 4.96 35.95
C VAL A 134 3.46 4.02 37.04
N THR A 135 2.29 3.44 36.81
CA THR A 135 1.59 2.61 37.80
C THR A 135 1.34 1.19 37.29
N PRO A 136 1.32 0.15 38.15
CA PRO A 136 0.97 -1.20 37.74
C PRO A 136 -0.47 -1.28 37.20
N ALA A 137 -0.68 -2.08 36.17
CA ALA A 137 -1.99 -2.27 35.54
C ALA A 137 -2.23 -3.73 35.14
N ALA A 138 -3.49 -4.08 34.86
CA ALA A 138 -3.85 -5.35 34.26
C ALA A 138 -3.96 -5.19 32.74
N HIS A 139 -3.08 -5.85 31.99
CA HIS A 139 -3.12 -5.87 30.53
C HIS A 139 -2.49 -7.18 30.01
N ALA A 140 -3.05 -7.73 28.93
CA ALA A 140 -2.40 -8.81 28.21
C ALA A 140 -1.11 -8.31 27.54
N GLN A 141 -0.34 -9.19 26.91
CA GLN A 141 0.78 -8.75 26.06
C GLN A 141 0.30 -7.75 25.00
N GLY A 142 1.12 -6.73 24.71
CA GLY A 142 0.82 -5.68 23.75
C GLY A 142 0.50 -4.35 24.41
N THR A 143 -0.09 -3.44 23.63
CA THR A 143 -0.34 -2.05 24.04
C THR A 143 -1.80 -1.68 23.87
N SER A 144 -2.31 -0.83 24.76
CA SER A 144 -3.57 -0.13 24.62
C SER A 144 -3.31 1.36 24.75
N VAL A 145 -3.64 2.10 23.69
CA VAL A 145 -3.61 3.56 23.67
C VAL A 145 -5.05 4.05 23.68
N GLU A 146 -5.41 4.85 24.67
CA GLU A 146 -6.73 5.43 24.85
C GLU A 146 -6.64 6.95 24.81
N ILE A 147 -7.50 7.56 23.99
CA ILE A 147 -7.61 9.01 23.82
C ILE A 147 -9.04 9.41 24.16
N ARG A 148 -9.20 10.30 25.14
CA ARG A 148 -10.49 10.86 25.56
C ARG A 148 -10.57 12.36 25.32
N GLU A 149 -11.78 12.81 24.99
CA GLU A 149 -12.14 14.22 24.82
C GLU A 149 -11.15 14.97 23.91
N LEU A 150 -11.01 14.53 22.65
CA LEU A 150 -10.11 15.17 21.69
C LEU A 150 -10.42 16.67 21.56
N TYR A 151 -9.40 17.50 21.68
CA TYR A 151 -9.44 18.96 21.66
C TYR A 151 -10.20 19.62 22.82
N PHE A 152 -10.38 18.95 23.96
CA PHE A 152 -11.04 19.57 25.12
C PHE A 152 -10.37 20.88 25.58
N ASN A 153 -9.04 20.93 25.51
CA ASN A 153 -8.23 22.08 25.90
C ASN A 153 -7.86 23.02 24.71
N THR A 154 -8.36 22.74 23.50
CA THR A 154 -8.16 23.59 22.31
C THR A 154 -9.51 23.88 21.62
N PRO A 155 -10.33 24.80 22.17
CA PRO A 155 -11.74 24.97 21.75
C PRO A 155 -11.90 25.44 20.29
N ALA A 156 -10.95 26.21 19.77
CA ALA A 156 -10.96 26.60 18.36
C ALA A 156 -10.89 25.38 17.43
N ARG A 157 -10.02 24.40 17.72
CA ARG A 157 -9.90 23.16 16.95
C ARG A 157 -11.12 22.25 17.10
N ARG A 158 -11.68 22.18 18.31
CA ARG A 158 -12.92 21.43 18.55
C ARG A 158 -14.07 21.91 17.67
N LYS A 159 -14.14 23.21 17.33
CA LYS A 159 -15.13 23.78 16.39
C LYS A 159 -14.91 23.40 14.92
N PHE A 160 -13.70 22.96 14.53
CA PHE A 160 -13.42 22.51 13.17
C PHE A 160 -13.80 21.04 12.94
N LEU A 161 -13.99 20.26 14.01
CA LEU A 161 -14.50 18.89 13.91
C LEU A 161 -15.88 18.90 13.25
N LYS A 162 -16.12 17.90 12.39
CA LYS A 162 -17.43 17.71 11.76
C LYS A 162 -18.38 16.99 12.72
N SER A 163 -19.57 16.66 12.24
CA SER A 163 -20.53 15.86 13.02
C SER A 163 -19.92 14.51 13.40
N GLU A 164 -20.37 13.92 14.51
CA GLU A 164 -19.89 12.60 14.97
C GLU A 164 -20.00 11.54 13.87
N ALA A 165 -21.07 11.56 13.06
CA ALA A 165 -21.24 10.66 11.93
C ALA A 165 -20.19 10.86 10.83
N THR A 166 -19.79 12.10 10.56
CA THR A 166 -18.77 12.42 9.55
C THR A 166 -17.38 12.00 10.04
N GLU A 167 -17.05 12.26 11.30
CA GLU A 167 -15.78 11.83 11.89
C GLU A 167 -15.68 10.30 12.01
N LEU A 168 -16.79 9.63 12.33
CA LEU A 168 -16.87 8.17 12.27
C LEU A 168 -16.55 7.65 10.87
N ALA A 169 -17.13 8.23 9.81
CA ALA A 169 -16.86 7.82 8.44
C ALA A 169 -15.38 8.00 8.06
N TYR A 170 -14.73 9.09 8.50
CA TYR A 170 -13.28 9.26 8.29
C TYR A 170 -12.44 8.21 9.05
N CYS A 171 -12.83 7.86 10.27
CA CYS A 171 -12.17 6.80 11.03
C CYS A 171 -12.34 5.43 10.37
N GLU A 172 -13.56 5.09 9.97
CA GLU A 172 -13.87 3.84 9.28
C GLU A 172 -13.10 3.70 7.97
N GLU A 173 -13.04 4.76 7.17
CA GLU A 173 -12.28 4.78 5.91
C GLU A 173 -10.76 4.62 6.16
N THR A 174 -10.24 5.21 7.24
CA THR A 174 -8.83 5.03 7.65
C THR A 174 -8.57 3.59 8.08
N PHE A 175 -9.48 3.02 8.87
CA PHE A 175 -9.43 1.63 9.30
C PHE A 175 -9.44 0.67 8.10
N LYS A 176 -10.36 0.87 7.13
CA LYS A 176 -10.44 0.06 5.90
C LYS A 176 -9.13 0.04 5.12
N ARG A 177 -8.49 1.21 4.94
CA ARG A 177 -7.20 1.31 4.22
C ARG A 177 -6.13 0.45 4.87
N ILE A 178 -6.02 0.48 6.20
CA ILE A 178 -5.00 -0.27 6.92
C ILE A 178 -5.34 -1.77 6.95
N ALA A 179 -6.61 -2.12 7.16
CA ALA A 179 -7.06 -3.51 7.16
C ALA A 179 -6.89 -4.19 5.78
N LEU A 180 -7.07 -3.45 4.69
CA LEU A 180 -6.84 -3.92 3.33
C LEU A 180 -5.36 -4.18 3.05
N SER A 181 -4.43 -3.40 3.63
CA SER A 181 -3.00 -3.59 3.39
C SER A 181 -2.36 -4.72 4.19
N ARG A 182 -3.04 -5.22 5.23
CA ARG A 182 -2.52 -6.26 6.14
C ARG A 182 -3.51 -7.43 6.32
N PRO A 183 -3.70 -8.30 5.29
CA PRO A 183 -4.57 -9.48 5.42
C PRO A 183 -4.07 -10.51 6.44
N ASP A 184 -2.80 -10.42 6.83
CA ASP A 184 -2.14 -11.21 7.86
C ASP A 184 -2.49 -10.78 9.30
N VAL A 185 -3.13 -9.62 9.49
CA VAL A 185 -3.52 -9.10 10.79
C VAL A 185 -5.04 -9.18 10.96
N ALA A 186 -5.50 -9.61 12.14
CA ALA A 186 -6.90 -9.55 12.54
C ALA A 186 -7.27 -8.13 12.98
N PHE A 187 -8.42 -7.63 12.53
CA PHE A 187 -8.90 -6.28 12.87
C PHE A 187 -10.34 -6.32 13.38
N SER A 188 -10.64 -5.53 14.40
CA SER A 188 -12.04 -5.24 14.77
C SER A 188 -12.26 -3.75 14.99
N LEU A 189 -13.44 -3.26 14.62
CA LEU A 189 -13.87 -1.89 14.85
C LEU A 189 -15.25 -1.90 15.51
N GLN A 190 -15.34 -1.25 16.67
CA GLN A 190 -16.57 -1.04 17.41
C GLN A 190 -16.88 0.45 17.51
N HIS A 191 -18.15 0.82 17.37
CA HIS A 191 -18.64 2.18 17.63
C HIS A 191 -19.81 2.14 18.61
N ASN A 192 -19.72 2.90 19.70
CA ASN A 192 -20.75 2.93 20.76
C ASN A 192 -21.15 1.49 21.20
N ASN A 193 -20.16 0.63 21.45
CA ASN A 193 -20.30 -0.79 21.81
C ASN A 193 -20.98 -1.70 20.78
N ARG A 194 -21.20 -1.22 19.54
CA ARG A 194 -21.69 -2.06 18.43
C ARG A 194 -20.55 -2.43 17.50
N MET A 195 -20.44 -3.71 17.19
CA MET A 195 -19.46 -4.22 16.22
C MET A 195 -19.81 -3.72 14.82
N MET A 196 -18.88 -2.99 14.18
CA MET A 196 -19.00 -2.55 12.79
C MET A 196 -18.21 -3.47 11.85
N TRP A 197 -16.98 -3.80 12.23
CA TRP A 197 -16.10 -4.68 11.47
C TRP A 197 -15.47 -5.74 12.35
N GLN A 198 -15.46 -6.97 11.87
CA GLN A 198 -14.72 -8.08 12.45
C GLN A 198 -14.03 -8.84 11.32
N LEU A 199 -12.72 -8.78 11.29
CA LEU A 199 -11.90 -9.28 10.20
C LEU A 199 -10.88 -10.27 10.77
N PRO A 200 -11.02 -11.58 10.51
CA PRO A 200 -10.04 -12.55 11.00
C PRO A 200 -8.72 -12.40 10.26
N THR A 201 -7.62 -12.92 10.83
CA THR A 201 -6.38 -13.13 10.09
C THR A 201 -6.61 -14.18 8.99
N LEU A 202 -6.04 -13.93 7.81
CA LEU A 202 -6.26 -14.78 6.62
C LEU A 202 -4.96 -15.41 6.09
N SER A 203 -3.82 -15.15 6.75
CA SER A 203 -2.54 -15.77 6.36
C SER A 203 -2.43 -17.18 6.93
N ARG A 204 -2.09 -18.16 6.09
CA ARG A 204 -1.79 -19.54 6.51
C ARG A 204 -0.42 -19.58 7.19
N SER A 205 -0.38 -19.61 8.52
CA SER A 205 0.78 -20.09 9.26
C SER A 205 0.86 -21.62 9.20
N ASN A 206 1.12 -22.18 8.01
CA ASN A 206 1.49 -23.60 7.86
C ASN A 206 2.99 -23.85 8.09
N HIS A 207 3.71 -22.92 8.73
CA HIS A 207 5.04 -23.15 9.28
C HIS A 207 5.03 -23.01 10.82
N ALA A 208 4.15 -23.77 11.47
CA ALA A 208 4.37 -24.20 12.85
C ALA A 208 5.49 -25.27 12.87
N SER A 209 6.70 -24.90 12.47
CA SER A 209 7.95 -25.60 12.82
C SER A 209 9.13 -24.84 12.25
N LEU A 210 9.69 -23.98 13.10
CA LEU A 210 11.12 -23.74 13.36
C LEU A 210 11.24 -22.30 13.85
N ALA A 211 11.21 -22.16 15.17
CA ALA A 211 11.79 -21.01 15.83
C ALA A 211 13.24 -20.89 15.36
N SER A 212 13.55 -19.79 14.65
CA SER A 212 14.85 -19.09 14.68
C SER A 212 14.91 -18.01 13.59
N ILE A 213 15.28 -16.80 14.03
CA ILE A 213 15.60 -15.56 13.30
C ILE A 213 14.40 -14.61 13.07
N PRO A 214 14.17 -13.64 13.98
CA PRO A 214 13.30 -12.50 13.73
C PRO A 214 14.11 -11.41 13.02
N GLN A 215 14.20 -11.52 11.70
CA GLN A 215 14.38 -10.35 10.84
C GLN A 215 13.09 -10.20 10.06
N LEU A 216 12.61 -8.96 9.88
CA LEU A 216 11.41 -8.63 9.13
C LEU A 216 11.49 -9.23 7.72
N SER A 217 11.18 -10.51 7.56
CA SER A 217 11.05 -11.15 6.26
C SER A 217 9.69 -10.74 5.76
N GLU A 218 9.69 -9.84 4.78
CA GLU A 218 8.51 -9.46 4.01
C GLU A 218 7.72 -10.73 3.67
N VAL A 219 6.47 -10.82 4.15
CA VAL A 219 5.56 -11.92 3.83
C VAL A 219 5.55 -12.11 2.33
N SER A 220 5.89 -13.32 1.88
CA SER A 220 6.03 -13.63 0.46
C SER A 220 4.71 -13.36 -0.25
N TRP A 221 4.78 -12.81 -1.46
CA TRP A 221 3.63 -12.55 -2.31
C TRP A 221 2.74 -13.80 -2.52
N GLU A 222 3.34 -15.01 -2.53
CA GLU A 222 2.60 -16.27 -2.64
C GLU A 222 1.63 -16.47 -1.47
N GLU A 223 2.01 -16.11 -0.24
CA GLU A 223 1.16 -16.23 0.95
C GLU A 223 0.02 -15.20 0.96
N LYS A 224 0.27 -14.01 0.40
CA LYS A 224 -0.76 -12.94 0.28
C LYS A 224 -1.80 -13.24 -0.80
N ALA A 225 -1.45 -14.02 -1.82
CA ALA A 225 -2.29 -14.26 -2.99
C ALA A 225 -3.66 -14.89 -2.65
N ASP A 226 -3.69 -15.83 -1.69
CA ASP A 226 -4.92 -16.50 -1.26
C ASP A 226 -5.73 -15.68 -0.25
N ALA A 227 -5.04 -14.91 0.60
CA ALA A 227 -5.64 -14.17 1.70
C ALA A 227 -6.29 -12.85 1.23
N LEU A 228 -5.69 -12.20 0.24
CA LEU A 228 -6.07 -10.86 -0.19
C LEU A 228 -7.48 -10.81 -0.83
N PRO A 229 -7.88 -11.70 -1.76
CA PRO A 229 -9.24 -11.66 -2.32
C PRO A 229 -10.31 -11.82 -1.24
N LYS A 230 -10.09 -12.69 -0.24
CA LYS A 230 -10.99 -12.89 0.90
C LYS A 230 -11.09 -11.63 1.77
N ARG A 231 -9.97 -10.94 2.01
CA ARG A 231 -9.96 -9.65 2.74
C ARG A 231 -10.73 -8.58 1.97
N ILE A 232 -10.52 -8.49 0.67
CA ILE A 232 -11.20 -7.55 -0.23
C ILE A 232 -12.72 -7.81 -0.24
N GLU A 233 -13.14 -9.07 -0.38
CA GLU A 233 -14.56 -9.47 -0.33
C GLU A 233 -15.21 -9.07 1.00
N ALA A 234 -14.54 -9.38 2.12
CA ALA A 234 -15.03 -9.04 3.45
C ALA A 234 -15.14 -7.53 3.69
N MET A 235 -14.33 -6.70 3.00
CA MET A 235 -14.29 -5.25 3.19
C MET A 235 -15.22 -4.47 2.25
N LEU A 236 -15.28 -4.85 0.97
CA LEU A 236 -16.06 -4.12 -0.02
C LEU A 236 -17.46 -4.69 -0.17
N SER A 237 -17.57 -5.90 -0.72
CA SER A 237 -18.75 -6.76 -0.69
C SER A 237 -18.53 -8.01 -1.56
N LYS A 238 -19.42 -8.99 -1.43
CA LYS A 238 -19.46 -10.18 -2.30
C LYS A 238 -19.75 -9.83 -3.76
N GLU A 239 -20.62 -8.84 -4.01
CA GLU A 239 -20.94 -8.40 -5.37
C GLU A 239 -19.75 -7.75 -6.07
N PHE A 240 -18.89 -7.03 -5.32
CA PHE A 240 -17.63 -6.52 -5.87
C PHE A 240 -16.72 -7.68 -6.26
N ALA A 241 -16.51 -8.65 -5.37
CA ALA A 241 -15.62 -9.79 -5.63
C ALA A 241 -16.08 -10.61 -6.86
N GLN A 242 -17.39 -10.80 -7.03
CA GLN A 242 -17.97 -11.50 -8.19
C GLN A 242 -17.85 -10.71 -9.49
N SER A 243 -17.81 -9.38 -9.40
CA SER A 243 -17.80 -8.50 -10.56
C SER A 243 -16.45 -7.80 -10.76
N ALA A 244 -15.37 -8.37 -10.23
CA ALA A 244 -14.02 -7.85 -10.35
C ALA A 244 -13.09 -8.90 -10.96
N VAL A 245 -12.14 -8.42 -11.76
CA VAL A 245 -11.08 -9.25 -12.34
C VAL A 245 -9.83 -9.19 -11.48
N PRO A 246 -9.14 -10.32 -11.29
CA PRO A 246 -7.83 -10.31 -10.66
C PRO A 246 -6.83 -9.59 -11.57
N VAL A 247 -6.01 -8.76 -10.96
CA VAL A 247 -4.88 -8.09 -11.61
C VAL A 247 -3.61 -8.69 -11.04
N SER A 248 -2.69 -9.13 -11.89
CA SER A 248 -1.34 -9.51 -11.49
C SER A 248 -0.39 -9.41 -12.68
N ARG A 249 0.64 -8.59 -12.54
CA ARG A 249 1.75 -8.52 -13.51
C ARG A 249 3.03 -8.08 -12.84
N LYS A 250 4.12 -8.78 -13.18
CA LYS A 250 5.49 -8.43 -12.77
C LYS A 250 6.30 -8.00 -13.99
N ALA A 251 6.98 -6.85 -13.92
CA ALA A 251 7.91 -6.40 -14.95
C ALA A 251 8.90 -5.38 -14.39
N ALA A 252 10.18 -5.44 -14.80
CA ALA A 252 11.23 -4.48 -14.42
C ALA A 252 11.30 -4.19 -12.90
N GLY A 253 11.15 -5.20 -12.05
CA GLY A 253 11.16 -5.05 -10.59
C GLY A 253 9.88 -4.46 -9.98
N LEU A 254 8.86 -4.17 -10.80
CA LEU A 254 7.53 -3.73 -10.36
C LEU A 254 6.58 -4.93 -10.33
N HIS A 255 5.66 -4.93 -9.38
CA HIS A 255 4.57 -5.89 -9.30
C HIS A 255 3.26 -5.16 -9.01
N LEU A 256 2.35 -5.14 -9.99
CA LEU A 256 0.98 -4.65 -9.78
C LEU A 256 0.06 -5.83 -9.59
N TYR A 257 -0.69 -5.86 -8.49
CA TYR A 257 -1.63 -6.92 -8.19
C TYR A 257 -2.88 -6.43 -7.45
N GLY A 258 -3.93 -7.24 -7.38
CA GLY A 258 -5.16 -6.95 -6.65
C GLY A 258 -6.42 -7.28 -7.46
N MET A 259 -7.47 -6.48 -7.29
CA MET A 259 -8.76 -6.67 -7.98
C MET A 259 -9.27 -5.34 -8.55
N ALA A 260 -9.81 -5.40 -9.77
CA ALA A 260 -10.37 -4.25 -10.46
C ALA A 260 -11.78 -4.57 -10.98
N SER A 261 -12.77 -3.72 -10.75
CA SER A 261 -14.15 -4.01 -11.13
C SER A 261 -14.32 -4.01 -12.63
N LEU A 262 -15.15 -4.93 -13.13
CA LEU A 262 -15.66 -4.89 -14.49
C LEU A 262 -16.61 -3.69 -14.65
N PRO A 263 -16.76 -3.14 -15.86
CA PRO A 263 -17.62 -1.99 -16.13
C PRO A 263 -19.09 -2.17 -15.71
N ALA A 264 -19.59 -3.41 -15.81
CA ALA A 264 -20.93 -3.80 -15.36
C ALA A 264 -21.15 -3.50 -13.87
N TYR A 265 -20.09 -3.62 -13.06
CA TYR A 265 -20.06 -3.21 -11.67
C TYR A 265 -19.38 -1.85 -11.54
N SER A 266 -20.19 -0.80 -11.64
CA SER A 266 -19.72 0.56 -11.50
C SER A 266 -20.56 1.32 -10.49
N LYS A 267 -19.86 2.04 -9.61
CA LYS A 267 -20.46 2.77 -8.50
C LYS A 267 -20.78 4.20 -8.93
N ALA A 268 -21.79 4.77 -8.28
CA ALA A 268 -22.09 6.19 -8.38
C ALA A 268 -21.06 7.06 -7.62
N SER A 269 -20.40 6.48 -6.62
CA SER A 269 -19.38 7.12 -5.78
C SER A 269 -17.98 6.55 -6.03
N ARG A 270 -16.95 7.34 -5.71
CA ARG A 270 -15.52 6.95 -5.76
C ARG A 270 -15.05 6.23 -4.50
N GLU A 271 -15.96 5.87 -3.60
CA GLU A 271 -15.64 5.29 -2.27
C GLU A 271 -14.83 3.99 -2.30
N ALA A 272 -14.87 3.22 -3.39
CA ALA A 272 -14.21 1.92 -3.50
C ALA A 272 -12.90 1.97 -4.31
N GLN A 273 -12.05 2.97 -4.10
CA GLN A 273 -10.81 3.17 -4.85
C GLN A 273 -9.60 3.14 -3.91
N TYR A 274 -8.95 1.98 -3.85
CA TYR A 274 -7.81 1.74 -2.99
C TYR A 274 -6.57 1.41 -3.83
N PHE A 275 -5.54 2.24 -3.71
CA PHE A 275 -4.24 2.00 -4.33
C PHE A 275 -3.16 2.06 -3.27
N PHE A 276 -2.31 1.04 -3.24
CA PHE A 276 -1.22 0.92 -2.29
C PHE A 276 0.12 0.87 -3.02
N VAL A 277 1.13 1.53 -2.46
CA VAL A 277 2.53 1.37 -2.87
C VAL A 277 3.30 0.85 -1.68
N ASN A 278 3.94 -0.32 -1.83
CA ASN A 278 4.67 -1.00 -0.74
C ASN A 278 3.85 -1.06 0.57
N GLY A 279 2.56 -1.39 0.47
CA GLY A 279 1.63 -1.49 1.59
C GLY A 279 1.08 -0.16 2.14
N ARG A 280 1.55 1.00 1.66
CA ARG A 280 1.03 2.33 2.04
C ARG A 280 -0.08 2.78 1.11
N PHE A 281 -1.21 3.21 1.65
CA PHE A 281 -2.29 3.81 0.85
C PHE A 281 -1.84 5.15 0.26
N ILE A 282 -2.06 5.33 -1.04
CA ILE A 282 -1.72 6.57 -1.74
C ILE A 282 -2.91 7.12 -2.54
N ARG A 283 -2.91 8.43 -2.73
CA ARG A 283 -3.79 9.18 -3.63
C ARG A 283 -2.95 10.02 -4.57
N ASP A 284 -2.30 9.35 -5.50
CA ASP A 284 -1.43 10.01 -6.49
C ASP A 284 -2.18 10.34 -7.79
N LYS A 285 -1.86 11.50 -8.37
CA LYS A 285 -2.52 12.01 -9.59
C LYS A 285 -2.12 11.23 -10.84
N ILE A 286 -0.87 10.76 -10.92
CA ILE A 286 -0.35 10.01 -12.07
C ILE A 286 -1.03 8.64 -12.10
N VAL A 287 -1.06 7.94 -10.96
CA VAL A 287 -1.75 6.66 -10.84
C VAL A 287 -3.25 6.81 -11.13
N ALA A 288 -3.91 7.82 -10.54
CA ALA A 288 -5.32 8.07 -10.78
C ALA A 288 -5.63 8.36 -12.26
N HIS A 289 -4.71 9.01 -12.97
CA HIS A 289 -4.83 9.25 -14.41
C HIS A 289 -4.68 7.95 -15.21
N ALA A 290 -3.67 7.12 -14.90
CA ALA A 290 -3.44 5.84 -15.57
C ALA A 290 -4.66 4.90 -15.45
N ILE A 291 -5.24 4.81 -14.26
CA ILE A 291 -6.44 4.01 -14.02
C ILE A 291 -7.62 4.58 -14.81
N ARG A 292 -7.84 5.90 -14.76
CA ARG A 292 -8.94 6.53 -15.51
C ARG A 292 -8.82 6.28 -17.01
N GLN A 293 -7.61 6.36 -17.55
CA GLN A 293 -7.34 6.08 -18.96
C GLN A 293 -7.63 4.61 -19.30
N ALA A 294 -7.28 3.66 -18.43
CA ALA A 294 -7.55 2.23 -18.64
C ALA A 294 -9.06 1.90 -18.71
N TYR A 295 -9.89 2.71 -18.05
CA TYR A 295 -11.35 2.54 -18.04
C TYR A 295 -12.10 3.44 -19.03
N GLN A 296 -11.41 4.35 -19.73
CA GLN A 296 -12.02 5.42 -20.51
C GLN A 296 -12.97 4.89 -21.61
N ASP A 297 -12.59 3.78 -22.24
CA ASP A 297 -13.34 3.20 -23.37
C ASP A 297 -14.50 2.29 -22.91
N ILE A 298 -14.57 1.96 -21.62
CA ILE A 298 -15.49 0.94 -21.10
C ILE A 298 -16.46 1.48 -20.04
N LEU A 299 -16.18 2.63 -19.42
CA LEU A 299 -17.08 3.29 -18.47
C LEU A 299 -17.74 4.54 -19.07
N HIS A 300 -19.05 4.68 -18.85
CA HIS A 300 -19.75 5.94 -19.09
C HIS A 300 -19.23 7.06 -18.19
N HIS A 301 -19.19 8.29 -18.70
CA HIS A 301 -18.54 9.45 -18.06
C HIS A 301 -19.01 9.82 -16.64
N GLN A 302 -20.15 9.30 -16.17
CA GLN A 302 -20.70 9.54 -14.83
C GLN A 302 -20.50 8.39 -13.85
N ARG A 303 -19.81 7.31 -14.25
CA ARG A 303 -19.58 6.15 -13.37
C ARG A 303 -18.11 6.05 -12.98
N HIS A 304 -17.87 5.43 -11.83
CA HIS A 304 -16.54 5.28 -11.28
C HIS A 304 -16.16 3.80 -11.13
N PRO A 305 -14.92 3.42 -11.50
CA PRO A 305 -14.43 2.07 -11.25
C PRO A 305 -14.23 1.88 -9.75
N ALA A 306 -14.42 0.65 -9.31
CA ALA A 306 -14.01 0.20 -7.99
C ALA A 306 -12.76 -0.68 -8.15
N PHE A 307 -11.76 -0.51 -7.29
CA PHE A 307 -10.54 -1.30 -7.36
C PHE A 307 -9.82 -1.32 -6.01
N VAL A 308 -9.08 -2.40 -5.78
CA VAL A 308 -8.08 -2.53 -4.71
C VAL A 308 -6.81 -3.03 -5.37
N LEU A 309 -5.83 -2.15 -5.52
CA LEU A 309 -4.59 -2.42 -6.25
C LEU A 309 -3.37 -2.15 -5.37
N PHE A 310 -2.35 -2.97 -5.55
CA PHE A 310 -1.09 -2.91 -4.82
C PHE A 310 0.05 -2.89 -5.83
N LEU A 311 0.95 -1.93 -5.67
CA LEU A 311 2.17 -1.79 -6.44
C LEU A 311 3.36 -2.02 -5.51
N ASP A 312 4.03 -3.15 -5.66
CA ASP A 312 5.34 -3.35 -5.04
C ASP A 312 6.43 -2.84 -5.99
N MET A 313 7.38 -2.11 -5.43
CA MET A 313 8.51 -1.55 -6.17
C MET A 313 9.72 -1.28 -5.26
N PRO A 314 10.94 -1.26 -5.81
CA PRO A 314 12.13 -0.86 -5.06
C PRO A 314 11.93 0.50 -4.35
N PRO A 315 12.22 0.61 -3.04
CA PRO A 315 12.03 1.86 -2.28
C PRO A 315 12.78 3.07 -2.87
N GLU A 316 13.91 2.84 -3.54
CA GLU A 316 14.74 3.87 -4.19
C GLU A 316 14.06 4.58 -5.36
N LEU A 317 12.98 3.99 -5.91
CA LEU A 317 12.22 4.53 -7.04
C LEU A 317 11.01 5.36 -6.60
N VAL A 318 10.74 5.46 -5.29
CA VAL A 318 9.60 6.19 -4.74
C VAL A 318 10.00 7.00 -3.50
N ASP A 319 9.78 8.31 -3.57
CA ASP A 319 9.91 9.20 -2.41
C ASP A 319 8.56 9.33 -1.71
N VAL A 320 8.49 8.85 -0.47
CA VAL A 320 7.29 8.89 0.38
C VAL A 320 7.24 10.12 1.29
N ASN A 321 8.32 10.90 1.39
CA ASN A 321 8.44 12.04 2.30
C ASN A 321 8.05 13.37 1.64
N VAL A 322 7.00 13.37 0.81
CA VAL A 322 6.61 14.54 0.00
C VAL A 322 5.50 15.37 0.65
N HIS A 323 4.63 14.75 1.46
CA HIS A 323 3.47 15.41 2.06
C HIS A 323 3.32 15.05 3.55
N PRO A 324 2.90 15.98 4.45
CA PRO A 324 2.73 15.72 5.89
C PRO A 324 1.82 14.53 6.21
N ALA A 325 0.70 14.40 5.49
CA ALA A 325 -0.26 13.29 5.65
C ALA A 325 0.18 11.96 5.00
N LYS A 326 1.36 11.92 4.35
CA LYS A 326 1.96 10.74 3.68
C LYS A 326 1.05 10.05 2.64
N SER A 327 0.04 10.74 2.12
CA SER A 327 -0.90 10.21 1.12
C SER A 327 -0.44 10.39 -0.32
N GLU A 328 0.58 11.23 -0.55
CA GLU A 328 1.16 11.48 -1.86
C GLU A 328 2.60 10.99 -1.88
N VAL A 329 3.03 10.48 -3.03
CA VAL A 329 4.39 9.99 -3.27
C VAL A 329 4.93 10.58 -4.56
N ARG A 330 6.26 10.72 -4.67
CA ARG A 330 6.91 11.06 -5.94
C ARG A 330 7.63 9.84 -6.48
N PHE A 331 7.19 9.42 -7.66
CA PHE A 331 7.93 8.41 -8.42
C PHE A 331 9.12 9.05 -9.12
N ARG A 332 10.27 8.38 -9.07
CA ARG A 332 11.46 8.79 -9.83
C ARG A 332 11.20 8.72 -11.35
N GLU A 333 10.44 7.71 -11.77
CA GLU A 333 10.07 7.46 -13.18
C GLU A 333 8.55 7.47 -13.39
N SER A 334 7.92 8.62 -13.12
CA SER A 334 6.46 8.82 -13.21
C SER A 334 5.80 8.28 -14.48
N GLN A 335 6.42 8.53 -15.66
CA GLN A 335 5.86 8.08 -16.93
C GLN A 335 5.88 6.54 -17.06
N ALA A 336 6.93 5.89 -16.55
CA ALA A 336 7.05 4.44 -16.62
C ALA A 336 6.02 3.75 -15.71
N ILE A 337 5.84 4.26 -14.49
CA ILE A 337 4.79 3.80 -13.56
C ILE A 337 3.40 3.97 -14.19
N HIS A 338 3.12 5.13 -14.78
CA HIS A 338 1.86 5.38 -15.47
C HIS A 338 1.58 4.32 -16.55
N GLN A 339 2.53 4.11 -17.46
CA GLN A 339 2.39 3.16 -18.56
C GLN A 339 2.26 1.71 -18.06
N PHE A 340 2.98 1.35 -17.00
CA PHE A 340 2.89 0.03 -16.38
C PHE A 340 1.50 -0.22 -15.79
N VAL A 341 0.97 0.73 -15.01
CA VAL A 341 -0.38 0.61 -14.42
C VAL A 341 -1.44 0.57 -15.51
N PHE A 342 -1.38 1.48 -16.49
CA PHE A 342 -2.34 1.56 -17.59
C PHE A 342 -2.41 0.24 -18.38
N HIS A 343 -1.28 -0.25 -18.91
CA HIS A 343 -1.28 -1.45 -19.75
C HIS A 343 -1.64 -2.72 -18.96
N THR A 344 -1.26 -2.81 -17.69
CA THR A 344 -1.62 -3.96 -16.84
C THR A 344 -3.13 -4.02 -16.61
N LEU A 345 -3.75 -2.89 -16.31
CA LEU A 345 -5.20 -2.82 -16.15
C LEU A 345 -5.93 -3.03 -17.48
N GLN A 346 -5.46 -2.43 -18.57
CA GLN A 346 -6.05 -2.63 -19.89
C GLN A 346 -6.04 -4.11 -20.27
N GLN A 347 -4.93 -4.82 -20.03
CA GLN A 347 -4.83 -6.25 -20.30
C GLN A 347 -5.80 -7.07 -19.41
N ALA A 348 -5.88 -6.77 -18.11
CA ALA A 348 -6.77 -7.47 -17.20
C ALA A 348 -8.26 -7.25 -17.54
N LEU A 349 -8.63 -6.04 -17.95
CA LEU A 349 -10.00 -5.67 -18.33
C LEU A 349 -10.40 -6.17 -19.73
N SER A 350 -9.42 -6.36 -20.62
CA SER A 350 -9.64 -6.86 -21.99
C SER A 350 -9.63 -8.38 -22.08
N ALA A 351 -9.14 -9.09 -21.06
CA ALA A 351 -9.19 -10.54 -21.02
C ALA A 351 -10.67 -10.97 -21.10
N PRO A 352 -11.07 -11.79 -22.09
CA PRO A 352 -12.41 -12.34 -22.08
C PRO A 352 -12.57 -13.07 -20.76
N VAL A 353 -13.60 -12.69 -19.99
CA VAL A 353 -14.03 -13.45 -18.82
C VAL A 353 -14.21 -14.86 -19.35
N ALA A 354 -13.25 -15.75 -19.08
CA ALA A 354 -13.43 -17.16 -19.34
C ALA A 354 -14.65 -17.50 -18.51
N LEU A 355 -15.78 -17.66 -19.19
CA LEU A 355 -16.98 -18.24 -18.63
C LEU A 355 -16.48 -19.47 -17.90
N THR A 356 -16.60 -19.50 -16.57
CA THR A 356 -16.51 -20.74 -15.83
C THR A 356 -17.58 -21.62 -16.41
N GLU A 357 -17.15 -22.49 -17.32
CA GLU A 357 -17.96 -23.45 -18.04
C GLU A 357 -18.58 -24.40 -17.02
N ASN A 358 -19.83 -24.11 -16.63
CA ASN A 358 -20.84 -25.15 -16.54
C ASN A 358 -21.42 -25.34 -17.95
N THR A 359 -20.61 -25.89 -18.86
CA THR A 359 -21.08 -26.41 -20.15
C THR A 359 -20.89 -27.93 -20.17
N SER A 360 -21.53 -28.60 -19.23
CA SER A 360 -22.05 -29.95 -19.46
C SER A 360 -23.56 -29.79 -19.63
N ASP A 361 -24.04 -30.03 -20.85
CA ASP A 361 -25.45 -30.07 -21.29
C ASP A 361 -25.88 -28.91 -22.21
N LEU A 362 -25.31 -28.84 -23.42
CA LEU A 362 -26.04 -28.37 -24.61
C LEU A 362 -25.35 -28.69 -25.96
N SER A 363 -24.40 -29.61 -25.98
CA SER A 363 -23.66 -30.01 -27.19
C SER A 363 -24.30 -31.19 -27.95
N ASN A 364 -25.63 -31.26 -28.04
CA ASN A 364 -26.25 -32.41 -28.70
C ASN A 364 -27.49 -32.17 -29.57
N GLN A 365 -27.74 -30.98 -30.13
CA GLN A 365 -28.93 -30.83 -30.98
C GLN A 365 -28.96 -29.80 -32.13
N LEU A 366 -27.82 -29.36 -32.67
CA LEU A 366 -27.84 -28.57 -33.91
C LEU A 366 -26.75 -29.02 -34.89
N ALA A 367 -26.84 -30.27 -35.33
CA ALA A 367 -26.28 -30.68 -36.61
C ALA A 367 -27.39 -30.59 -37.68
N GLN A 368 -27.03 -30.06 -38.85
CA GLN A 368 -27.78 -29.94 -40.11
C GLN A 368 -28.41 -28.57 -40.41
N VAL A 369 -27.65 -27.72 -41.11
CA VAL A 369 -28.16 -26.91 -42.25
C VAL A 369 -27.05 -26.79 -43.31
N PRO A 370 -27.33 -26.89 -44.63
CA PRO A 370 -26.32 -26.97 -45.68
C PRO A 370 -25.73 -25.60 -46.08
N SER A 371 -24.50 -25.64 -46.56
CA SER A 371 -23.72 -24.53 -47.11
C SER A 371 -24.22 -24.06 -48.49
N VAL A 372 -24.52 -22.77 -48.63
CA VAL A 372 -24.70 -22.10 -49.93
C VAL A 372 -23.54 -21.13 -50.14
N GLN A 373 -22.75 -21.37 -51.18
CA GLN A 373 -21.69 -20.48 -51.65
C GLN A 373 -22.30 -19.23 -52.29
N ARG A 374 -21.86 -18.04 -51.86
CA ARG A 374 -21.97 -16.81 -52.65
C ARG A 374 -20.64 -16.08 -52.66
N THR A 375 -20.09 -16.00 -53.88
CA THR A 375 -18.99 -15.13 -54.27
C THR A 375 -19.51 -13.72 -54.54
N THR A 376 -19.01 -12.73 -53.81
CA THR A 376 -18.99 -11.33 -54.29
C THR A 376 -17.77 -10.60 -53.75
N SER A 377 -16.97 -10.09 -54.66
CA SER A 377 -15.78 -9.26 -54.46
C SER A 377 -16.18 -7.80 -54.21
N ILE A 378 -15.65 -7.17 -53.15
CA ILE A 378 -15.73 -5.71 -52.93
C ILE A 378 -14.30 -5.20 -52.70
N GLN A 379 -13.84 -4.32 -53.59
CA GLN A 379 -12.56 -3.58 -53.51
C GLN A 379 -12.69 -2.38 -52.56
N GLN A 380 -11.71 -2.17 -51.69
CA GLN A 380 -11.56 -0.96 -50.86
C GLN A 380 -10.39 -0.10 -51.38
N PRO A 381 -10.51 1.24 -51.42
CA PRO A 381 -9.40 2.12 -51.77
C PRO A 381 -8.45 2.38 -50.57
N MET A 382 -7.14 2.38 -50.84
CA MET A 382 -6.08 2.69 -49.88
C MET A 382 -5.92 4.21 -49.67
N GLN A 383 -5.78 4.65 -48.41
CA GLN A 383 -5.20 5.94 -48.05
C GLN A 383 -3.85 5.71 -47.34
N GLN A 384 -2.83 6.48 -47.73
CA GLN A 384 -1.49 6.47 -47.12
C GLN A 384 -1.43 7.43 -45.92
N PRO A 385 -0.84 7.05 -44.77
CA PRO A 385 -0.49 8.01 -43.73
C PRO A 385 0.95 8.56 -43.92
N MET A 386 1.06 9.89 -43.80
CA MET A 386 2.33 10.63 -43.67
C MET A 386 3.05 10.25 -42.36
N ARG A 387 4.38 10.07 -42.42
CA ARG A 387 5.24 9.86 -41.25
C ARG A 387 5.66 11.20 -40.64
N LEU A 388 5.31 11.45 -39.38
CA LEU A 388 5.92 12.49 -38.56
C LEU A 388 7.16 11.92 -37.85
N HIS A 389 8.32 12.56 -38.01
CA HIS A 389 9.53 12.25 -37.25
C HIS A 389 9.37 12.71 -35.80
N MET A 390 9.52 11.79 -34.83
CA MET A 390 9.75 12.16 -33.43
C MET A 390 11.16 11.75 -33.01
N ALA A 391 11.82 12.69 -32.34
CA ALA A 391 13.15 12.57 -31.78
C ALA A 391 13.24 11.43 -30.76
N SER A 392 14.33 10.68 -30.85
CA SER A 392 14.67 9.53 -30.04
C SER A 392 15.39 9.93 -28.75
N GLN A 393 14.90 9.50 -27.58
CA GLN A 393 15.63 8.89 -26.44
C GLN A 393 14.76 8.86 -25.14
N PRO A 394 15.00 7.96 -24.17
CA PRO A 394 15.63 6.64 -24.22
C PRO A 394 14.64 5.50 -23.90
N LEU A 395 14.56 4.50 -24.81
CA LEU A 395 13.66 3.33 -24.75
C LEU A 395 14.13 2.20 -23.82
N ALA A 396 15.25 2.36 -23.10
CA ALA A 396 15.88 1.24 -22.40
C ALA A 396 14.98 0.59 -21.34
N PHE A 397 14.25 1.39 -20.56
CA PHE A 397 13.30 0.88 -19.55
C PHE A 397 11.99 0.37 -20.17
N TYR A 398 11.56 0.98 -21.27
CA TYR A 398 10.36 0.57 -22.00
C TYR A 398 10.54 -0.83 -22.61
N ASP A 399 11.70 -1.08 -23.21
CA ASP A 399 12.06 -2.38 -23.78
C ASP A 399 12.09 -3.48 -22.70
N THR A 400 12.48 -3.16 -21.46
CA THR A 400 12.42 -4.08 -20.33
C THR A 400 11.01 -4.33 -19.79
N LEU A 401 10.09 -3.38 -19.93
CA LEU A 401 8.70 -3.50 -19.45
C LEU A 401 7.77 -4.25 -20.40
N PHE A 402 7.97 -4.09 -21.71
CA PHE A 402 7.03 -4.57 -22.73
C PHE A 402 7.66 -5.50 -23.78
N GLY A 403 8.97 -5.73 -23.73
CA GLY A 403 9.70 -6.52 -24.73
C GLY A 403 9.82 -5.79 -26.07
N LYS A 404 10.92 -6.04 -26.80
CA LYS A 404 11.10 -5.51 -28.15
C LYS A 404 9.96 -6.00 -29.06
N LYS A 405 9.23 -5.09 -29.68
CA LYS A 405 8.44 -5.40 -30.89
C LYS A 405 9.43 -5.84 -31.98
N GLU A 406 9.50 -7.14 -32.26
CA GLU A 406 10.13 -7.62 -33.49
C GLU A 406 9.33 -7.06 -34.68
N ASN A 407 9.98 -6.17 -35.43
CA ASN A 407 9.52 -5.72 -36.73
C ASN A 407 9.57 -6.91 -37.70
N ARG A 408 8.49 -7.70 -37.77
CA ARG A 408 8.30 -8.68 -38.85
C ARG A 408 7.92 -7.93 -40.12
N GLY A 409 8.92 -7.68 -40.96
CA GLY A 409 8.68 -7.16 -42.30
C GLY A 409 9.95 -6.90 -43.09
N GLU A 410 10.55 -7.94 -43.67
CA GLU A 410 11.07 -7.88 -45.03
C GLU A 410 11.35 -9.27 -45.60
N ARG A 411 10.53 -9.66 -46.57
CA ARG A 411 10.76 -10.81 -47.47
C ARG A 411 11.93 -10.47 -48.39
N ARG A 412 13.03 -11.25 -48.35
CA ARG A 412 13.99 -11.34 -49.45
C ARG A 412 13.73 -12.63 -50.24
N LYS A 413 13.42 -12.49 -51.54
CA LYS A 413 13.43 -13.56 -52.54
C LYS A 413 14.88 -13.75 -53.05
N ASN A 414 15.26 -15.03 -53.23
CA ASN A 414 16.10 -15.68 -54.26
C ASN A 414 17.30 -14.91 -54.90
N SER A 415 18.44 -15.50 -55.27
CA SER A 415 18.97 -16.88 -55.29
C SER A 415 20.38 -16.84 -55.90
N MET A 416 21.21 -17.85 -55.57
CA MET A 416 22.35 -18.38 -56.36
C MET A 416 23.61 -17.52 -56.58
N THR A 417 24.73 -17.90 -55.95
CA THR A 417 25.82 -18.72 -56.56
C THR A 417 26.90 -19.06 -55.51
N ARG A 418 27.33 -20.33 -55.48
CA ARG A 418 28.51 -20.86 -54.74
C ARG A 418 29.79 -20.69 -55.62
N PRO A 419 31.04 -21.14 -55.27
CA PRO A 419 31.51 -21.87 -54.07
C PRO A 419 32.94 -21.52 -53.51
N PHE A 420 33.30 -22.22 -52.41
CA PHE A 420 34.63 -22.64 -51.92
C PHE A 420 35.71 -21.60 -51.50
N HIS A 421 36.07 -21.60 -50.21
CA HIS A 421 37.43 -21.99 -49.79
C HIS A 421 37.51 -22.36 -48.30
N THR A 422 38.10 -23.52 -48.05
CA THR A 422 38.61 -24.06 -46.77
C THR A 422 39.87 -23.31 -46.35
N LEU A 423 40.09 -23.03 -45.05
CA LEU A 423 41.35 -23.27 -44.31
C LEU A 423 41.39 -22.68 -42.87
N ASN A 424 41.60 -23.60 -41.93
CA ASN A 424 42.51 -23.61 -40.78
C ASN A 424 42.50 -22.55 -39.65
N LEU A 425 42.25 -23.10 -38.45
CA LEU A 425 42.92 -22.88 -37.16
C LEU A 425 44.14 -21.95 -37.15
N THR A 426 44.15 -20.99 -36.20
CA THR A 426 45.18 -20.95 -35.14
C THR A 426 44.74 -20.09 -33.95
N LEU A 427 44.70 -20.70 -32.77
CA LEU A 427 44.63 -20.04 -31.46
C LEU A 427 45.99 -19.42 -31.14
N ASN A 428 46.04 -18.16 -30.73
CA ASN A 428 47.24 -17.53 -30.17
C ASN A 428 46.92 -16.82 -28.85
N PHE A 429 47.38 -17.42 -27.75
CA PHE A 429 47.51 -16.81 -26.43
C PHE A 429 48.91 -16.18 -26.31
N PRO A 430 49.06 -15.04 -25.60
CA PRO A 430 50.31 -14.72 -24.95
C PRO A 430 50.20 -14.82 -23.42
N ARG A 431 51.05 -15.67 -22.85
CA ARG A 431 51.45 -15.70 -21.43
C ARG A 431 52.36 -14.49 -21.13
N GLN A 432 52.08 -13.71 -20.09
CA GLN A 432 53.08 -13.01 -19.27
C GLN A 432 52.56 -12.92 -17.82
N LYS A 433 53.09 -13.77 -16.93
CA LYS A 433 54.15 -13.53 -15.92
C LYS A 433 53.64 -12.91 -14.61
N LEU A 434 53.54 -13.81 -13.62
CA LEU A 434 53.48 -13.55 -12.17
C LEU A 434 54.61 -12.61 -11.71
N LYS A 435 54.29 -11.71 -10.78
CA LYS A 435 55.17 -11.38 -9.64
C LYS A 435 54.33 -11.27 -8.36
N PHE A 436 54.62 -12.17 -7.43
CA PHE A 436 54.22 -12.12 -6.03
C PHE A 436 55.07 -11.07 -5.28
N HIS A 437 54.46 -10.32 -4.37
CA HIS A 437 55.16 -9.90 -3.15
C HIS A 437 54.23 -10.06 -1.95
N ARG A 438 54.67 -10.89 -1.00
CA ARG A 438 54.20 -11.01 0.39
C ARG A 438 55.13 -10.18 1.27
N SER A 439 54.57 -9.47 2.25
CA SER A 439 55.09 -9.25 3.62
C SER A 439 54.06 -8.38 4.36
N ALA A 440 53.28 -8.91 5.30
CA ALA A 440 53.59 -9.19 6.71
C ALA A 440 53.19 -8.02 7.64
N LEU A 441 52.20 -8.33 8.47
CA LEU A 441 51.71 -7.71 9.72
C LEU A 441 52.84 -7.52 10.76
N PRO A 442 52.65 -6.80 11.90
CA PRO A 442 51.42 -6.63 12.72
C PRO A 442 50.65 -5.33 12.53
#